data_AF-A0A7Z9SYE7-F1
#
_entry.id   AF-A0A7Z9SYE7-F1
#
_cell.length_a   1.000
_cell.length_b   1.000
_cell.length_c   1.000
_cell.angle_alpha   90.00
_cell.angle_beta   90.00
_cell.angle_gamma   90.00
#
_symmetry.space_group_name_H-M   'P 1'
#
loop_
_entity.id
_entity.type
_entity.pdbx_description
1 polymer ?
#
loop_
_entity_poly.entity_id
_entity_poly.type
_entity_poly.pdbx_seq_one_letter_code
_entity_poly.pdbx_strand_id
1 'polypeptide(L)'
;MVKCSTIAILLFSLKVIHAQNTICFDIEANPNANSTAFSDFTKYVRVLDCFSVYAESSIPDAKVLHAAAVAAELLDNDEDGEVDDPVLKAELGANGALIPIFAYDGSPAMDNFFDHYNGDGAAAVLWQNEIDPINPGYWGADATVEEVVHVINAIGHTNIYPDAFAVEPNSSLLTAAMDVARGGQFIHHPGNYPPEAWYHYDDYTCEYECMAIEYLYWCIVTNMGILADVATCAGIANEWEPCTPALFEQSDTLMYALITDDAYLLPQLAPDGNYCPTSINISNGMNPYKFQLAAAYPNPFNPTTFISYEVPVGMQFTIGIFDITGKLVKTLISGKQSVGQGIVRWDGQNDDQIILPSGVYFYRLSSADFTVTRKIVLLK
;
A
#
# COMPACT_ATOMS: atom_id res chain seq x y z
N MET A 1 -8.85 64.74 33.95
CA MET A 1 -9.70 64.05 32.95
C MET A 1 -8.79 63.36 31.95
N VAL A 2 -8.47 62.09 32.20
CA VAL A 2 -7.68 61.25 31.28
C VAL A 2 -8.64 60.19 30.74
N LYS A 3 -8.82 60.17 29.42
CA LYS A 3 -9.71 59.22 28.72
C LYS A 3 -9.06 57.84 28.71
N CYS A 4 -9.68 56.89 29.39
CA CYS A 4 -9.36 55.48 29.33
C CYS A 4 -9.84 54.93 27.97
N SER A 5 -8.94 54.46 27.11
CA SER A 5 -9.30 53.79 25.86
C SER A 5 -9.33 52.28 26.08
N THR A 6 -10.49 51.69 25.89
CA THR A 6 -10.75 50.25 25.96
C THR A 6 -10.05 49.55 24.78
N ILE A 7 -9.09 48.68 25.06
CA ILE A 7 -8.51 47.77 24.07
C ILE A 7 -9.42 46.54 24.02
N ALA A 8 -10.13 46.35 22.90
CA ALA A 8 -10.84 45.11 22.59
C ALA A 8 -9.83 44.08 22.09
N ILE A 9 -9.63 43.01 22.86
CA ILE A 9 -8.83 41.85 22.44
C ILE A 9 -9.75 41.01 21.53
N LEU A 10 -9.49 41.04 20.22
CA LEU A 10 -10.07 40.09 19.28
C LEU A 10 -9.42 38.72 19.53
N LEU A 11 -10.16 37.81 20.15
CA LEU A 11 -9.85 36.38 20.15
C LEU A 11 -10.11 35.84 18.74
N PHE A 12 -9.07 35.77 17.93
CA PHE A 12 -9.09 34.93 16.73
C PHE A 12 -9.10 33.47 17.18
N SER A 13 -10.22 32.79 16.99
CA SER A 13 -10.25 31.34 17.03
C SER A 13 -9.48 30.85 15.81
N LEU A 14 -8.28 30.32 16.03
CA LEU A 14 -7.60 29.50 15.02
C LEU A 14 -8.49 28.27 14.80
N LYS A 15 -9.30 28.28 13.75
CA LYS A 15 -9.84 27.04 13.20
C LYS A 15 -8.64 26.35 12.54
N VAL A 16 -8.05 25.39 13.24
CA VAL A 16 -7.17 24.40 12.62
C VAL A 16 -8.06 23.61 11.66
N ILE A 17 -7.98 23.96 10.38
CA ILE A 17 -8.55 23.14 9.31
C ILE A 17 -7.65 21.91 9.29
N HIS A 18 -8.08 20.82 9.91
CA HIS A 18 -7.45 19.53 9.72
C HIS A 18 -7.74 19.14 8.28
N ALA A 19 -6.70 18.99 7.47
CA ALA A 19 -6.85 18.38 6.16
C ALA A 19 -7.43 16.98 6.40
N GLN A 20 -8.55 16.66 5.76
CA GLN A 20 -9.11 15.33 5.79
C GLN A 20 -8.25 14.45 4.88
N ASN A 21 -7.92 13.23 5.32
CA ASN A 21 -7.17 12.29 4.49
C ASN A 21 -7.86 12.09 3.14
N THR A 22 -7.07 11.97 2.08
CA THR A 22 -7.55 11.77 0.71
C THR A 22 -7.49 10.28 0.40
N ILE A 23 -8.65 9.62 0.41
CA ILE A 23 -8.77 8.17 0.23
C ILE A 23 -9.73 7.92 -0.94
N CYS A 24 -9.30 7.11 -1.91
CA CYS A 24 -10.01 6.85 -3.17
C CYS A 24 -10.57 5.43 -3.22
N PHE A 25 -11.12 4.98 -2.09
CA PHE A 25 -11.92 3.77 -2.01
C PHE A 25 -13.38 4.14 -1.74
N ASP A 26 -14.29 3.34 -2.30
CA ASP A 26 -15.70 3.39 -1.97
C ASP A 26 -16.04 2.23 -1.02
N ILE A 27 -16.88 2.49 -0.03
CA ILE A 27 -17.47 1.44 0.80
C ILE A 27 -18.60 0.79 0.02
N GLU A 28 -18.46 -0.51 -0.22
CA GLU A 28 -19.41 -1.33 -0.94
C GLU A 28 -20.28 -2.17 0.01
N ALA A 29 -21.32 -2.78 -0.56
CA ALA A 29 -22.10 -3.78 0.15
C ALA A 29 -21.28 -5.06 0.33
N ASN A 30 -21.39 -5.67 1.52
CA ASN A 30 -20.73 -6.94 1.83
C ASN A 30 -21.10 -8.06 0.81
N PRO A 31 -20.12 -8.57 0.03
CA PRO A 31 -20.38 -9.62 -0.97
C PRO A 31 -20.72 -10.98 -0.33
N ASN A 32 -20.38 -11.18 0.94
CA ASN A 32 -20.56 -12.40 1.70
C ASN A 32 -21.69 -12.32 2.74
N ALA A 33 -22.62 -11.36 2.61
CA ALA A 33 -23.69 -11.14 3.59
C ALA A 33 -24.63 -12.36 3.82
N ASN A 34 -24.64 -13.34 2.90
CA ASN A 34 -25.41 -14.59 3.06
C ASN A 34 -24.66 -15.67 3.85
N SER A 35 -23.36 -15.49 4.12
CA SER A 35 -22.57 -16.38 4.98
C SER A 35 -22.82 -16.02 6.43
N THR A 36 -23.04 -17.02 7.29
CA THR A 36 -23.26 -16.82 8.72
C THR A 36 -22.12 -16.05 9.38
N ALA A 37 -20.87 -16.37 9.04
CA ALA A 37 -19.70 -15.69 9.59
C ALA A 37 -19.66 -14.19 9.25
N PHE A 38 -20.17 -13.81 8.08
CA PHE A 38 -20.08 -12.44 7.58
C PHE A 38 -21.38 -11.66 7.70
N SER A 39 -22.45 -12.23 8.26
CA SER A 39 -23.79 -11.62 8.22
C SER A 39 -23.91 -10.31 9.00
N ASP A 40 -23.02 -10.07 9.96
CA ASP A 40 -23.02 -8.85 10.78
C ASP A 40 -22.23 -7.69 10.14
N PHE A 41 -21.42 -7.96 9.12
CA PHE A 41 -20.72 -6.91 8.37
C PHE A 41 -21.61 -6.34 7.28
N THR A 42 -21.73 -5.01 7.27
CA THR A 42 -22.54 -4.30 6.26
C THR A 42 -21.68 -3.44 5.33
N LYS A 43 -20.44 -3.18 5.73
CA LYS A 43 -19.47 -2.37 4.99
C LYS A 43 -18.35 -3.27 4.51
N TYR A 44 -17.91 -3.02 3.28
CA TYR A 44 -16.86 -3.79 2.63
C TYR A 44 -15.99 -2.87 1.76
N VAL A 45 -14.69 -3.10 1.76
CA VAL A 45 -13.75 -2.51 0.79
C VAL A 45 -12.85 -3.61 0.25
N ARG A 46 -12.75 -3.73 -1.08
CA ARG A 46 -11.72 -4.55 -1.74
C ARG A 46 -10.50 -3.68 -2.00
N VAL A 47 -9.38 -4.01 -1.36
CA VAL A 47 -8.11 -3.30 -1.50
C VAL A 47 -7.26 -4.05 -2.52
N LEU A 48 -6.93 -3.36 -3.62
CA LEU A 48 -6.00 -3.79 -4.68
C LEU A 48 -6.21 -5.22 -5.21
N ASP A 49 -7.47 -5.68 -5.23
CA ASP A 49 -7.89 -7.02 -5.63
C ASP A 49 -7.25 -8.19 -4.86
N CYS A 50 -6.58 -7.95 -3.73
CA CYS A 50 -5.95 -9.00 -2.92
C CYS A 50 -6.37 -8.99 -1.44
N PHE A 51 -6.69 -7.84 -0.85
CA PHE A 51 -7.02 -7.71 0.57
C PHE A 51 -8.46 -7.22 0.80
N SER A 52 -9.13 -7.64 1.87
CA SER A 52 -10.52 -7.28 2.15
C SER A 52 -10.69 -6.63 3.52
N VAL A 53 -11.39 -5.50 3.58
CA VAL A 53 -11.80 -4.89 4.85
C VAL A 53 -13.29 -5.13 5.04
N TYR A 54 -13.68 -5.75 6.17
CA TYR A 54 -15.08 -5.94 6.56
C TYR A 54 -15.38 -5.15 7.82
N ALA A 55 -16.53 -4.49 7.90
CA ALA A 55 -16.88 -3.72 9.10
C ALA A 55 -18.38 -3.75 9.43
N GLU A 56 -18.68 -3.72 10.74
CA GLU A 56 -20.03 -3.56 11.25
C GLU A 56 -20.63 -2.22 10.82
N SER A 57 -21.97 -2.14 10.80
CA SER A 57 -22.68 -0.89 10.44
C SER A 57 -22.37 0.30 11.36
N SER A 58 -22.03 0.01 12.61
CA SER A 58 -21.71 0.97 13.67
C SER A 58 -20.36 1.66 13.49
N ILE A 59 -19.43 1.04 12.76
CA ILE A 59 -18.07 1.57 12.55
C ILE A 59 -18.15 2.82 11.67
N PRO A 60 -17.59 3.97 12.06
CA PRO A 60 -17.54 5.16 11.22
C PRO A 60 -16.82 4.91 9.88
N ASP A 61 -17.36 5.44 8.78
CA ASP A 61 -16.79 5.25 7.42
C ASP A 61 -15.32 5.66 7.34
N ALA A 62 -14.94 6.74 8.02
CA ALA A 62 -13.56 7.22 8.07
C ALA A 62 -12.58 6.17 8.64
N LYS A 63 -13.01 5.33 9.59
CA LYS A 63 -12.18 4.27 10.16
C LYS A 63 -12.05 3.07 9.21
N VAL A 64 -13.13 2.74 8.51
CA VAL A 64 -13.12 1.68 7.47
C VAL A 64 -12.21 2.07 6.31
N LEU A 65 -12.33 3.32 5.83
CA LEU A 65 -11.49 3.85 4.75
C LEU A 65 -10.03 4.00 5.18
N HIS A 66 -9.77 4.38 6.43
CA HIS A 66 -8.41 4.41 6.98
C HIS A 66 -7.73 3.04 6.95
N ALA A 67 -8.42 1.99 7.42
CA ALA A 67 -7.88 0.63 7.34
C ALA A 67 -7.62 0.17 5.90
N ALA A 68 -8.48 0.57 4.96
CA ALA A 68 -8.28 0.29 3.54
C ALA A 68 -7.10 1.05 2.94
N ALA A 69 -6.90 2.32 3.31
CA ALA A 69 -5.77 3.14 2.86
C ALA A 69 -4.44 2.57 3.40
N VAL A 70 -4.35 2.29 4.69
CA VAL A 70 -3.17 1.68 5.31
C VAL A 70 -2.81 0.35 4.65
N ALA A 71 -3.79 -0.51 4.39
CA ALA A 71 -3.54 -1.76 3.66
C ALA A 71 -3.05 -1.53 2.23
N ALA A 72 -3.54 -0.49 1.54
CA ALA A 72 -3.09 -0.17 0.21
C ALA A 72 -1.66 0.39 0.22
N GLU A 73 -1.34 1.35 1.09
CA GLU A 73 0.01 1.96 1.23
C GLU A 73 1.09 0.94 1.65
N LEU A 74 0.71 -0.11 2.39
CA LEU A 74 1.62 -1.20 2.76
C LEU A 74 1.82 -2.23 1.64
N LEU A 75 0.88 -2.35 0.71
CA LEU A 75 0.95 -3.30 -0.42
C LEU A 75 1.50 -2.65 -1.70
N ASP A 76 1.25 -1.36 -1.88
CA ASP A 76 1.66 -0.49 -2.97
C ASP A 76 2.39 0.71 -2.33
N ASN A 77 3.67 0.50 -2.01
CA ASN A 77 4.45 1.43 -1.22
C ASN A 77 4.92 2.63 -2.04
N ASP A 78 4.88 2.55 -3.37
CA ASP A 78 5.11 3.69 -4.27
C ASP A 78 3.82 4.42 -4.72
N GLU A 79 2.67 3.93 -4.26
CA GLU A 79 1.31 4.46 -4.48
C GLU A 79 0.95 4.64 -5.97
N ASP A 80 1.45 3.77 -6.85
CA ASP A 80 1.20 3.85 -8.30
C ASP A 80 -0.14 3.21 -8.72
N GLY A 81 -0.82 2.54 -7.79
CA GLY A 81 -2.09 1.85 -7.97
C GLY A 81 -1.97 0.34 -8.16
N GLU A 82 -0.76 -0.23 -8.12
CA GLU A 82 -0.50 -1.67 -8.20
C GLU A 82 0.31 -2.16 -7.00
N VAL A 83 0.02 -3.39 -6.55
CA VAL A 83 0.80 -4.02 -5.47
C VAL A 83 2.23 -4.26 -5.95
N ASP A 84 3.21 -3.87 -5.15
CA ASP A 84 4.65 -3.93 -5.48
C ASP A 84 5.12 -5.37 -5.75
N ASP A 85 4.71 -6.31 -4.89
CA ASP A 85 4.96 -7.74 -5.07
C ASP A 85 3.73 -8.45 -5.68
N PRO A 86 3.75 -8.79 -6.99
CA PRO A 86 2.64 -9.50 -7.62
C PRO A 86 2.48 -10.94 -7.12
N VAL A 87 3.51 -11.56 -6.55
CA VAL A 87 3.43 -12.89 -5.91
C VAL A 87 2.67 -12.77 -4.59
N LEU A 88 2.99 -11.75 -3.79
CA LEU A 88 2.25 -11.41 -2.58
C LEU A 88 0.78 -11.11 -2.88
N LYS A 89 0.50 -10.29 -3.90
CA LYS A 89 -0.88 -10.01 -4.38
C LYS A 89 -1.65 -11.30 -4.66
N ALA A 90 -1.03 -12.24 -5.35
CA ALA A 90 -1.64 -13.52 -5.70
C ALA A 90 -1.89 -14.39 -4.47
N GLU A 91 -0.93 -14.46 -3.54
CA GLU A 91 -1.04 -15.26 -2.31
C GLU A 91 -2.15 -14.74 -1.40
N LEU A 92 -2.17 -13.43 -1.12
CA LEU A 92 -3.20 -12.80 -0.30
C LEU A 92 -4.59 -12.96 -0.93
N GLY A 93 -4.68 -12.81 -2.26
CA GLY A 93 -5.92 -13.03 -2.99
C GLY A 93 -6.42 -14.47 -2.94
N ALA A 94 -5.51 -15.45 -3.06
CA ALA A 94 -5.85 -16.87 -3.07
C ALA A 94 -6.30 -17.38 -1.69
N ASN A 95 -5.71 -16.86 -0.62
CA ASN A 95 -6.03 -17.24 0.76
C ASN A 95 -7.09 -16.35 1.41
N GLY A 96 -7.66 -15.40 0.66
CA GLY A 96 -8.74 -14.55 1.12
C GLY A 96 -8.34 -13.62 2.27
N ALA A 97 -7.12 -13.06 2.21
CA ALA A 97 -6.61 -12.14 3.21
C ALA A 97 -7.62 -11.02 3.50
N LEU A 98 -7.94 -10.84 4.78
CA LEU A 98 -8.95 -9.92 5.23
C LEU A 98 -8.67 -9.41 6.65
N ILE A 99 -9.19 -8.22 6.94
CA ILE A 99 -9.25 -7.68 8.30
C ILE A 99 -10.71 -7.33 8.66
N PRO A 100 -11.30 -7.95 9.69
CA PRO A 100 -12.59 -7.55 10.21
C PRO A 100 -12.43 -6.44 11.25
N ILE A 101 -13.32 -5.44 11.19
CA ILE A 101 -13.39 -4.34 12.15
C ILE A 101 -14.64 -4.52 13.01
N PHE A 102 -14.42 -4.71 14.30
CA PHE A 102 -15.46 -4.91 15.31
C PHE A 102 -15.67 -3.68 16.18
N ALA A 103 -16.86 -3.56 16.76
CA ALA A 103 -17.20 -2.44 17.63
C ALA A 103 -16.35 -2.42 18.93
N TYR A 104 -16.05 -3.59 19.49
CA TYR A 104 -15.25 -3.81 20.70
C TYR A 104 -14.91 -5.31 20.84
N ASP A 105 -13.97 -5.64 21.73
CA ASP A 105 -13.59 -7.03 22.05
C ASP A 105 -14.75 -7.84 22.66
N GLY A 106 -15.01 -9.03 22.11
CA GLY A 106 -16.15 -9.87 22.47
C GLY A 106 -17.51 -9.29 22.08
N SER A 107 -17.58 -8.50 20.99
CA SER A 107 -18.87 -8.08 20.44
C SER A 107 -19.64 -9.27 19.87
N PRO A 108 -20.99 -9.21 19.80
CA PRO A 108 -21.78 -10.30 19.19
C PRO A 108 -21.38 -10.60 17.73
N ALA A 109 -20.91 -9.60 16.98
CA ALA A 109 -20.42 -9.78 15.62
C ALA A 109 -19.07 -10.50 15.60
N MET A 110 -18.18 -10.20 16.56
CA MET A 110 -16.91 -10.90 16.74
C MET A 110 -17.13 -12.36 17.10
N ASP A 111 -17.96 -12.64 18.10
CA ASP A 111 -18.33 -14.01 18.47
C ASP A 111 -18.93 -14.77 17.28
N ASN A 112 -19.88 -14.18 16.56
CA ASN A 112 -20.50 -14.81 15.40
C ASN A 112 -19.50 -15.06 14.26
N PHE A 113 -18.58 -14.13 14.00
CA PHE A 113 -17.52 -14.33 13.01
C PHE A 113 -16.64 -15.50 13.39
N PHE A 114 -16.07 -15.52 14.59
CA PHE A 114 -15.15 -16.58 15.02
C PHE A 114 -15.83 -17.94 15.22
N ASP A 115 -17.11 -17.98 15.59
CA ASP A 115 -17.88 -19.23 15.71
C ASP A 115 -18.13 -19.91 14.35
N HIS A 116 -18.12 -19.16 13.25
CA HIS A 116 -18.55 -19.65 11.94
C HIS A 116 -17.52 -19.49 10.81
N TYR A 117 -16.49 -18.66 10.99
CA TYR A 117 -15.42 -18.49 10.03
C TYR A 117 -14.46 -19.67 10.10
N ASN A 118 -14.22 -20.31 8.95
CA ASN A 118 -13.33 -21.48 8.83
C ASN A 118 -12.24 -21.22 7.76
N GLY A 119 -12.00 -19.96 7.39
CA GLY A 119 -10.94 -19.60 6.45
C GLY A 119 -9.67 -19.21 7.19
N ASP A 120 -8.57 -19.13 6.46
CA ASP A 120 -7.27 -18.80 7.03
C ASP A 120 -6.93 -17.30 6.88
N GLY A 121 -7.66 -16.56 6.04
CA GLY A 121 -7.30 -15.19 5.66
C GLY A 121 -7.44 -14.10 6.75
N ALA A 122 -7.93 -14.42 7.94
CA ALA A 122 -8.14 -13.46 9.03
C ALA A 122 -7.14 -13.70 10.16
N ALA A 123 -5.89 -13.26 9.99
CA ALA A 123 -4.83 -13.45 10.97
C ALA A 123 -4.85 -12.43 12.12
N ALA A 124 -5.53 -11.30 11.92
CA ALA A 124 -5.67 -10.23 12.91
C ALA A 124 -7.01 -9.51 12.73
N VAL A 125 -7.39 -8.69 13.71
CA VAL A 125 -8.65 -7.95 13.75
C VAL A 125 -8.42 -6.54 14.26
N LEU A 126 -9.35 -5.63 13.99
CA LEU A 126 -9.32 -4.28 14.55
C LEU A 126 -10.55 -4.01 15.40
N TRP A 127 -10.35 -3.33 16.53
CA TRP A 127 -11.45 -2.76 17.30
C TRP A 127 -11.64 -1.27 17.00
N GLN A 128 -12.90 -0.83 17.04
CA GLN A 128 -13.25 0.55 16.71
C GLN A 128 -12.45 1.58 17.51
N ASN A 129 -12.15 1.32 18.78
CA ASN A 129 -11.46 2.25 19.68
C ASN A 129 -9.96 2.38 19.42
N GLU A 130 -9.39 1.55 18.55
CA GLU A 130 -7.93 1.48 18.27
C GLU A 130 -7.58 1.94 16.86
N ILE A 131 -8.55 2.51 16.15
CA ILE A 131 -8.33 3.09 14.82
C ILE A 131 -8.33 4.61 14.97
N ASP A 132 -7.21 5.28 14.67
CA ASP A 132 -7.12 6.74 14.63
C ASP A 132 -6.71 7.24 13.23
N PRO A 133 -7.69 7.64 12.39
CA PRO A 133 -7.40 8.16 11.07
C PRO A 133 -6.56 9.44 11.03
N ILE A 134 -6.37 10.12 12.16
CA ILE A 134 -5.61 11.38 12.24
C ILE A 134 -4.11 11.09 12.36
N ASN A 135 -3.74 10.00 13.02
CA ASN A 135 -2.34 9.65 13.31
C ASN A 135 -2.06 8.20 12.91
N PRO A 136 -1.97 7.90 11.60
CA PRO A 136 -1.71 6.56 11.09
C PRO A 136 -0.50 5.90 11.76
N GLY A 137 -0.69 4.71 12.30
CA GLY A 137 0.36 3.91 12.96
C GLY A 137 0.91 4.52 14.26
N TYR A 138 0.32 5.59 14.80
CA TYR A 138 0.81 6.16 16.05
C TYR A 138 0.57 5.20 17.21
N TRP A 139 1.66 4.77 17.84
CA TRP A 139 1.62 3.76 18.89
C TRP A 139 0.69 4.16 20.04
N GLY A 140 -0.17 3.23 20.45
CA GLY A 140 -1.17 3.43 21.50
C GLY A 140 -2.40 4.27 21.08
N ALA A 141 -2.50 4.71 19.82
CA ALA A 141 -3.70 5.38 19.30
C ALA A 141 -4.27 4.73 18.03
N ASP A 142 -3.40 4.27 17.11
CA ASP A 142 -3.79 3.62 15.86
C ASP A 142 -3.08 2.27 15.68
N ALA A 143 -3.78 1.17 15.99
CA ALA A 143 -3.31 -0.20 15.77
C ALA A 143 -3.44 -0.63 14.30
N THR A 144 -3.98 0.21 13.42
CA THR A 144 -4.27 -0.17 12.02
C THR A 144 -3.03 -0.67 11.28
N VAL A 145 -1.87 -0.02 11.43
CA VAL A 145 -0.64 -0.46 10.76
C VAL A 145 -0.18 -1.83 11.29
N GLU A 146 -0.22 -2.02 12.60
CA GLU A 146 0.16 -3.28 13.26
C GLU A 146 -0.66 -4.46 12.74
N GLU A 147 -1.98 -4.36 12.83
CA GLU A 147 -2.85 -5.49 12.51
C GLU A 147 -2.87 -5.79 11.01
N VAL A 148 -2.74 -4.77 10.16
CA VAL A 148 -2.64 -4.97 8.71
C VAL A 148 -1.29 -5.62 8.35
N VAL A 149 -0.18 -5.18 8.96
CA VAL A 149 1.14 -5.82 8.79
C VAL A 149 1.09 -7.28 9.24
N HIS A 150 0.42 -7.59 10.35
CA HIS A 150 0.21 -8.97 10.80
C HIS A 150 -0.51 -9.81 9.76
N VAL A 151 -1.62 -9.35 9.18
CA VAL A 151 -2.32 -10.10 8.12
C VAL A 151 -1.45 -10.28 6.87
N ILE A 152 -0.82 -9.21 6.39
CA ILE A 152 0.03 -9.28 5.18
C ILE A 152 1.16 -10.28 5.38
N ASN A 153 1.81 -10.28 6.53
CA ASN A 153 2.93 -11.16 6.81
C ASN A 153 2.46 -12.60 7.03
N ALA A 154 1.49 -12.83 7.91
CA ALA A 154 1.04 -14.17 8.31
C ALA A 154 0.37 -14.94 7.16
N ILE A 155 -0.32 -14.24 6.25
CA ILE A 155 -1.01 -14.86 5.11
C ILE A 155 -0.19 -14.78 3.82
N GLY A 156 0.73 -13.82 3.73
CA GLY A 156 1.55 -13.56 2.55
C GLY A 156 2.99 -14.02 2.74
N HIS A 157 3.83 -13.17 3.33
CA HIS A 157 5.29 -13.35 3.36
C HIS A 157 5.75 -14.68 3.97
N THR A 158 5.11 -15.17 5.03
CA THR A 158 5.42 -16.48 5.63
C THR A 158 5.20 -17.64 4.64
N ASN A 159 4.21 -17.53 3.76
CA ASN A 159 3.86 -18.55 2.77
C ASN A 159 4.73 -18.49 1.52
N ILE A 160 5.01 -17.29 1.00
CA ILE A 160 5.74 -17.12 -0.26
C ILE A 160 7.26 -17.16 -0.09
N TYR A 161 7.77 -16.82 1.10
CA TYR A 161 9.20 -16.83 1.42
C TYR A 161 9.49 -17.54 2.76
N PRO A 162 9.18 -18.84 2.91
CA PRO A 162 9.29 -19.54 4.18
C PRO A 162 10.73 -19.63 4.73
N ASP A 163 11.73 -19.76 3.86
CA ASP A 163 13.15 -19.75 4.28
C ASP A 163 13.55 -18.41 4.95
N ALA A 164 12.83 -17.33 4.64
CA ALA A 164 13.06 -16.00 5.20
C ALA A 164 12.17 -15.71 6.41
N PHE A 165 10.87 -16.04 6.35
CA PHE A 165 9.86 -15.58 7.30
C PHE A 165 9.02 -16.65 7.99
N ALA A 166 9.24 -17.95 7.77
CA ALA A 166 8.53 -18.98 8.55
C ALA A 166 8.72 -18.75 10.07
N VAL A 167 7.71 -19.07 10.87
CA VAL A 167 7.62 -18.65 12.28
C VAL A 167 7.97 -19.76 13.27
N GLU A 168 8.09 -21.00 12.80
CA GLU A 168 8.45 -22.15 13.62
C GLU A 168 9.91 -22.08 14.09
N PRO A 169 10.27 -22.65 15.24
CA PRO A 169 11.64 -22.62 15.74
C PRO A 169 12.67 -23.18 14.74
N ASN A 170 13.72 -22.39 14.46
CA ASN A 170 14.81 -22.73 13.53
C ASN A 170 14.36 -22.92 12.06
N SER A 171 13.25 -22.33 11.66
CA SER A 171 12.69 -22.49 10.31
C SER A 171 13.24 -21.49 9.29
N SER A 172 13.70 -20.32 9.74
CA SER A 172 13.87 -19.15 8.87
C SER A 172 14.95 -18.17 9.34
N LEU A 173 15.27 -17.19 8.48
CA LEU A 173 16.10 -16.04 8.85
C LEU A 173 15.47 -15.21 9.98
N LEU A 174 14.15 -14.98 9.95
CA LEU A 174 13.40 -14.28 10.99
C LEU A 174 13.58 -14.91 12.37
N THR A 175 13.36 -16.22 12.47
CA THR A 175 13.41 -16.94 13.76
C THR A 175 14.83 -17.06 14.30
N ALA A 176 15.81 -17.20 13.40
CA ALA A 176 17.22 -17.13 13.76
C ALA A 176 17.61 -15.74 14.32
N ALA A 177 17.11 -14.65 13.72
CA ALA A 177 17.37 -13.31 14.21
C ALA A 177 16.66 -13.02 15.54
N MET A 178 15.40 -13.44 15.68
CA MET A 178 14.64 -13.30 16.92
C MET A 178 15.34 -13.97 18.10
N ASP A 179 15.89 -15.17 17.91
CA ASP A 179 16.62 -15.86 18.97
C ASP A 179 17.89 -15.10 19.40
N VAL A 180 18.54 -14.37 18.48
CA VAL A 180 19.65 -13.48 18.83
C VAL A 180 19.11 -12.25 19.60
N ALA A 181 18.03 -11.64 19.14
CA ALA A 181 17.44 -10.46 19.76
C ALA A 181 16.94 -10.67 21.19
N ARG A 182 16.54 -11.90 21.51
CA ARG A 182 16.11 -12.31 22.86
C ARG A 182 17.26 -12.85 23.71
N GLY A 183 18.49 -12.92 23.19
CA GLY A 183 19.64 -13.52 23.89
C GLY A 183 19.57 -15.06 24.02
N GLY A 184 18.70 -15.72 23.25
CA GLY A 184 18.52 -17.17 23.26
C GLY A 184 17.18 -17.61 22.64
N GLN A 185 17.06 -18.93 22.41
CA GLN A 185 15.82 -19.54 21.94
C GLN A 185 14.89 -19.85 23.12
N PHE A 186 13.73 -19.19 23.16
CA PHE A 186 12.71 -19.38 24.19
C PHE A 186 11.38 -19.78 23.54
N ILE A 187 11.03 -21.05 23.67
CA ILE A 187 9.77 -21.60 23.12
C ILE A 187 8.56 -21.03 23.85
N HIS A 188 8.66 -20.91 25.17
CA HIS A 188 7.69 -20.27 26.04
C HIS A 188 8.30 -19.00 26.61
N HIS A 189 7.45 -18.04 27.02
CA HIS A 189 7.88 -16.80 27.64
C HIS A 189 8.82 -17.07 28.85
N PRO A 190 10.05 -16.51 28.90
CA PRO A 190 11.07 -16.86 29.90
C PRO A 190 10.86 -16.19 31.26
N GLY A 191 9.88 -15.29 31.38
CA GLY A 191 9.63 -14.47 32.58
C GLY A 191 10.59 -13.30 32.70
N ASN A 192 11.89 -13.53 32.51
CA ASN A 192 12.89 -12.47 32.33
C ASN A 192 13.82 -12.85 31.18
N TYR A 193 14.03 -11.94 30.24
CA TYR A 193 15.02 -12.09 29.20
C TYR A 193 16.44 -11.79 29.74
N PRO A 194 17.49 -12.32 29.09
CA PRO A 194 18.88 -11.94 29.37
C PRO A 194 19.11 -10.43 29.24
N PRO A 195 20.01 -9.82 30.04
CA PRO A 195 20.28 -8.38 29.98
C PRO A 195 20.83 -7.85 28.65
N GLU A 196 21.34 -8.74 27.79
CA GLU A 196 21.80 -8.45 26.44
C GLU A 196 20.70 -8.47 25.37
N ALA A 197 19.49 -8.92 25.72
CA ALA A 197 18.35 -8.90 24.83
C ALA A 197 17.90 -7.46 24.56
N TRP A 198 17.32 -7.23 23.39
CA TRP A 198 16.66 -5.95 23.05
C TRP A 198 15.19 -6.13 22.66
N TYR A 199 14.75 -7.38 22.53
CA TYR A 199 13.36 -7.77 22.36
C TYR A 199 12.89 -8.56 23.58
N HIS A 200 11.89 -8.01 24.26
CA HIS A 200 11.42 -8.42 25.59
C HIS A 200 9.89 -8.53 25.60
N TYR A 201 9.31 -9.20 24.60
CA TYR A 201 7.85 -9.31 24.47
C TYR A 201 7.21 -9.80 25.77
N ASP A 202 6.20 -9.08 26.26
CA ASP A 202 5.70 -9.22 27.63
C ASP A 202 4.32 -9.90 27.74
N ASP A 203 3.70 -10.27 26.62
CA ASP A 203 2.51 -11.10 26.62
C ASP A 203 2.85 -12.58 26.94
N TYR A 204 2.44 -13.00 28.13
CA TYR A 204 2.62 -14.35 28.64
C TYR A 204 1.75 -15.41 27.95
N THR A 205 0.76 -15.00 27.15
CA THR A 205 -0.12 -15.91 26.39
C THR A 205 0.42 -16.20 24.99
N CYS A 206 1.37 -15.39 24.53
CA CYS A 206 2.03 -15.53 23.25
C CYS A 206 3.13 -16.61 23.32
N GLU A 207 3.10 -17.55 22.38
CA GLU A 207 4.11 -18.60 22.22
C GLU A 207 5.11 -18.23 21.11
N TYR A 208 6.11 -19.07 20.83
CA TYR A 208 7.20 -18.77 19.90
C TYR A 208 6.77 -18.17 18.55
N GLU A 209 5.78 -18.77 17.89
CA GLU A 209 5.31 -18.34 16.57
C GLU A 209 4.65 -16.95 16.62
N CYS A 210 3.89 -16.70 17.68
CA CYS A 210 3.32 -15.38 17.94
C CYS A 210 4.42 -14.35 18.22
N MET A 211 5.44 -14.67 19.03
CA MET A 211 6.57 -13.76 19.25
C MET A 211 7.34 -13.48 17.97
N ALA A 212 7.43 -14.45 17.04
CA ALA A 212 8.11 -14.27 15.77
C ALA A 212 7.37 -13.29 14.85
N ILE A 213 6.03 -13.35 14.77
CA ILE A 213 5.26 -12.42 13.94
C ILE A 213 5.27 -11.00 14.52
N GLU A 214 5.19 -10.88 15.85
CA GLU A 214 5.30 -9.63 16.59
C GLU A 214 6.68 -8.99 16.40
N TYR A 215 7.75 -9.78 16.52
CA TYR A 215 9.11 -9.34 16.26
C TYR A 215 9.28 -8.81 14.83
N LEU A 216 8.70 -9.48 13.83
CA LEU A 216 8.72 -9.00 12.45
C LEU A 216 8.01 -7.64 12.32
N TYR A 217 6.85 -7.48 12.96
CA TYR A 217 6.15 -6.19 13.04
C TYR A 217 7.05 -5.11 13.63
N TRP A 218 7.60 -5.32 14.84
CA TRP A 218 8.48 -4.36 15.52
C TRP A 218 9.62 -3.91 14.62
N CYS A 219 10.26 -4.85 13.90
CA CYS A 219 11.33 -4.56 12.96
C CYS A 219 10.87 -3.67 11.80
N ILE A 220 9.75 -4.02 11.15
CA ILE A 220 9.21 -3.28 9.99
C ILE A 220 8.86 -1.84 10.37
N VAL A 221 8.05 -1.64 11.41
CA VAL A 221 7.58 -0.30 11.78
C VAL A 221 8.68 0.57 12.38
N THR A 222 9.69 -0.06 13.01
CA THR A 222 10.90 0.64 13.43
C THR A 222 11.66 1.20 12.24
N ASN A 223 11.85 0.40 11.19
CA ASN A 223 12.57 0.81 9.99
C ASN A 223 11.83 1.91 9.21
N MET A 224 10.51 1.87 9.19
CA MET A 224 9.65 2.96 8.69
C MET A 224 9.77 4.25 9.52
N GLY A 225 10.32 4.18 10.73
CA GLY A 225 10.48 5.32 11.64
C GLY A 225 9.22 5.70 12.41
N ILE A 226 8.19 4.84 12.40
CA ILE A 226 6.90 5.08 13.08
C ILE A 226 7.09 5.25 14.59
N LEU A 227 8.01 4.48 15.17
CA LEU A 227 8.27 4.47 16.61
C LEU A 227 9.24 5.57 17.07
N ALA A 228 9.80 6.35 16.13
CA ALA A 228 10.97 7.20 16.35
C ALA A 228 10.69 8.54 17.05
N ASP A 229 9.63 8.63 17.85
CA ASP A 229 9.36 9.77 18.72
C ASP A 229 9.69 9.47 20.19
N VAL A 230 9.96 10.53 20.95
CA VAL A 230 10.44 10.41 22.34
C VAL A 230 9.43 9.73 23.26
N ALA A 231 8.13 9.97 23.07
CA ALA A 231 7.11 9.41 23.94
C ALA A 231 6.92 7.92 23.65
N THR A 232 6.81 7.55 22.37
CA THR A 232 6.69 6.14 21.96
C THR A 232 7.93 5.34 22.35
N CYS A 233 9.13 5.79 21.98
CA CYS A 233 10.39 5.15 22.37
C CYS A 233 10.49 4.90 23.89
N ALA A 234 10.07 5.85 24.72
CA ALA A 234 10.09 5.67 26.17
C ALA A 234 8.98 4.73 26.68
N GLY A 235 7.84 4.69 26.00
CA GLY A 235 6.68 3.87 26.34
C GLY A 235 6.90 2.38 26.05
N ILE A 236 7.67 2.06 25.02
CA ILE A 236 7.92 0.67 24.57
C ILE A 236 9.27 0.10 25.05
N ALA A 237 10.09 0.89 25.74
CA ALA A 237 11.48 0.52 26.07
C ALA A 237 11.62 -0.73 26.96
N ASN A 238 10.54 -1.15 27.64
CA ASN A 238 10.49 -2.40 28.39
C ASN A 238 10.36 -3.65 27.49
N GLU A 239 9.88 -3.48 26.26
CA GLU A 239 9.61 -4.54 25.29
C GLU A 239 10.53 -4.47 24.08
N TRP A 240 10.82 -3.26 23.57
CA TRP A 240 11.58 -3.04 22.36
C TRP A 240 12.55 -1.86 22.52
N GLU A 241 13.85 -2.16 22.53
CA GLU A 241 14.88 -1.13 22.70
C GLU A 241 15.21 -0.33 21.42
N PRO A 242 15.32 -0.93 20.21
CA PRO A 242 15.84 -0.22 19.06
C PRO A 242 14.79 0.63 18.33
N CYS A 243 14.06 1.50 19.03
CA CYS A 243 12.89 2.25 18.54
C CYS A 243 13.11 3.26 17.39
N THR A 244 14.32 3.41 16.84
CA THR A 244 14.59 4.32 15.71
C THR A 244 15.30 3.56 14.59
N PRO A 245 15.13 3.95 13.29
CA PRO A 245 15.80 3.26 12.19
C PRO A 245 17.32 3.15 12.38
N ALA A 246 17.95 4.24 12.85
CA ALA A 246 19.39 4.27 13.06
C ALA A 246 19.85 3.36 14.22
N LEU A 247 19.05 3.23 15.28
CA LEU A 247 19.36 2.33 16.40
C LEU A 247 19.13 0.87 15.98
N PHE A 248 18.07 0.60 15.23
CA PHE A 248 17.76 -0.71 14.68
C PHE A 248 18.84 -1.24 13.72
N GLU A 249 19.27 -0.43 12.77
CA GLU A 249 20.38 -0.77 11.85
C GLU A 249 21.66 -1.16 12.61
N GLN A 250 21.91 -0.54 13.77
CA GLN A 250 23.11 -0.81 14.58
C GLN A 250 22.94 -2.01 15.52
N SER A 251 21.75 -2.20 16.10
CA SER A 251 21.49 -3.23 17.11
C SER A 251 21.13 -4.58 16.48
N ASP A 252 20.19 -4.57 15.54
CA ASP A 252 19.60 -5.79 14.97
C ASP A 252 19.97 -5.94 13.49
N THR A 253 21.28 -6.10 13.26
CA THR A 253 21.84 -6.18 11.90
C THR A 253 21.27 -7.34 11.08
N LEU A 254 20.79 -8.42 11.72
CA LEU A 254 20.21 -9.58 11.04
C LEU A 254 18.83 -9.23 10.48
N MET A 255 17.95 -8.68 11.32
CA MET A 255 16.63 -8.26 10.83
C MET A 255 16.70 -7.06 9.91
N TYR A 256 17.58 -6.09 10.18
CA TYR A 256 17.78 -4.96 9.27
C TYR A 256 18.15 -5.44 7.87
N ALA A 257 19.11 -6.35 7.75
CA ALA A 257 19.49 -6.92 6.47
C ALA A 257 18.35 -7.71 5.80
N LEU A 258 17.53 -8.41 6.60
CA LEU A 258 16.40 -9.19 6.09
C LEU A 258 15.27 -8.31 5.54
N ILE A 259 14.82 -7.32 6.31
CA ILE A 259 13.65 -6.52 5.95
C ILE A 259 13.94 -5.42 4.92
N THR A 260 15.21 -5.12 4.67
CA THR A 260 15.65 -4.17 3.64
C THR A 260 16.17 -4.84 2.37
N ASP A 261 16.09 -6.18 2.29
CA ASP A 261 16.43 -6.91 1.07
C ASP A 261 15.31 -6.75 0.03
N ASP A 262 15.66 -6.09 -1.08
CA ASP A 262 14.76 -5.86 -2.23
C ASP A 262 14.19 -7.16 -2.83
N ALA A 263 14.75 -8.32 -2.50
CA ALA A 263 14.21 -9.62 -2.91
C ALA A 263 12.84 -9.94 -2.29
N TYR A 264 12.51 -9.36 -1.13
CA TYR A 264 11.28 -9.66 -0.40
C TYR A 264 10.22 -8.56 -0.50
N LEU A 265 10.58 -7.38 -1.04
CA LEU A 265 9.66 -6.27 -1.33
C LEU A 265 8.75 -5.89 -0.14
N LEU A 266 9.28 -5.99 1.09
CA LEU A 266 8.60 -5.50 2.28
C LEU A 266 8.42 -3.97 2.20
N PRO A 267 7.32 -3.41 2.73
CA PRO A 267 7.09 -1.98 2.69
C PRO A 267 8.16 -1.22 3.49
N GLN A 268 8.67 -0.13 2.92
CA GLN A 268 9.74 0.68 3.50
C GLN A 268 9.26 2.07 3.96
N LEU A 269 8.15 2.55 3.42
CA LEU A 269 7.53 3.83 3.77
C LEU A 269 6.39 3.63 4.77
N ALA A 270 6.35 4.50 5.79
CA ALA A 270 5.26 4.54 6.76
C ALA A 270 3.97 5.05 6.08
N PRO A 271 2.81 4.41 6.34
CA PRO A 271 1.53 4.94 5.90
C PRO A 271 1.24 6.33 6.48
N ASP A 272 0.73 7.24 5.66
CA ASP A 272 0.23 8.54 6.06
C ASP A 272 -1.32 8.64 6.00
N GLY A 273 -1.98 7.53 5.64
CA GLY A 273 -3.42 7.39 5.63
C GLY A 273 -4.08 8.03 4.40
N ASN A 274 -3.30 8.51 3.43
CA ASN A 274 -3.77 8.97 2.14
C ASN A 274 -3.45 7.92 1.09
N TYR A 275 -4.50 7.37 0.48
CA TYR A 275 -4.33 6.49 -0.66
C TYR A 275 -5.29 6.89 -1.76
N CYS A 276 -4.77 7.65 -2.69
CA CYS A 276 -5.48 8.12 -3.88
C CYS A 276 -4.52 8.05 -5.06
N PRO A 277 -4.13 6.82 -5.47
CA PRO A 277 -3.28 6.67 -6.64
C PRO A 277 -3.99 7.37 -7.79
N THR A 278 -3.35 8.42 -8.29
CA THR A 278 -3.92 9.17 -9.39
C THR A 278 -4.10 8.19 -10.54
N SER A 279 -5.36 7.93 -10.92
CA SER A 279 -5.66 7.40 -12.25
C SER A 279 -5.42 8.51 -13.30
N ILE A 280 -4.21 9.05 -13.32
CA ILE A 280 -3.67 9.96 -14.32
C ILE A 280 -2.21 9.55 -14.49
N ASN A 281 -1.83 9.02 -15.66
CA ASN A 281 -0.43 8.79 -16.01
C ASN A 281 0.31 10.14 -15.99
N ILE A 282 0.82 10.54 -14.83
CA ILE A 282 1.70 11.69 -14.61
C ILE A 282 2.74 11.25 -13.60
N SER A 283 3.80 10.62 -14.09
CA SER A 283 5.04 10.42 -13.35
C SER A 283 5.79 11.74 -13.23
N ASN A 284 6.13 12.12 -12.01
CA ASN A 284 7.19 13.08 -11.71
C ASN A 284 8.12 12.50 -10.63
N GLY A 285 8.82 11.43 -11.01
CA GLY A 285 10.06 11.00 -10.40
C GLY A 285 11.03 10.66 -11.53
N MET A 286 12.11 11.43 -11.66
CA MET A 286 13.15 11.22 -12.67
C MET A 286 13.72 9.79 -12.58
N ASN A 287 13.21 8.89 -13.41
CA ASN A 287 13.97 7.73 -13.86
C ASN A 287 14.36 8.01 -15.33
N PRO A 288 15.61 8.38 -15.63
CA PRO A 288 16.03 8.87 -16.94
C PRO A 288 16.01 7.80 -18.06
N TYR A 289 15.44 6.62 -17.81
CA TYR A 289 15.47 5.47 -18.72
C TYR A 289 14.10 4.88 -19.11
N LYS A 290 12.95 5.40 -18.63
CA LYS A 290 11.64 4.81 -18.97
C LYS A 290 11.02 5.45 -20.23
N PHE A 291 10.69 4.61 -21.22
CA PHE A 291 9.80 4.97 -22.33
C PHE A 291 8.35 4.82 -21.89
N GLN A 292 7.51 5.83 -22.08
CA GLN A 292 6.07 5.77 -21.82
C GLN A 292 5.27 6.26 -23.02
N LEU A 293 4.10 5.66 -23.25
CA LEU A 293 3.12 6.09 -24.23
C LEU A 293 1.77 6.11 -23.53
N ALA A 294 1.15 7.28 -23.40
CA ALA A 294 -0.09 7.46 -22.65
C ALA A 294 -1.32 7.08 -23.49
N ALA A 295 -2.48 6.96 -22.82
CA ALA A 295 -3.77 6.86 -23.49
C ALA A 295 -4.02 8.11 -24.35
N ALA A 296 -4.53 7.93 -25.56
CA ALA A 296 -4.94 9.06 -26.39
C ALA A 296 -6.17 9.74 -25.78
N TYR A 297 -6.21 11.08 -25.75
CA TYR A 297 -7.36 11.82 -25.25
C TYR A 297 -7.77 12.95 -26.22
N PRO A 298 -9.06 13.06 -26.56
CA PRO A 298 -10.15 12.13 -26.23
C PRO A 298 -9.97 10.75 -26.89
N ASN A 299 -10.59 9.69 -26.33
CA ASN A 299 -10.71 8.36 -26.94
C ASN A 299 -11.94 7.64 -26.35
N PRO A 300 -12.98 7.29 -27.14
CA PRO A 300 -13.08 7.49 -28.57
C PRO A 300 -13.05 8.97 -28.99
N PHE A 301 -12.56 9.27 -30.20
CA PHE A 301 -12.34 10.65 -30.65
C PHE A 301 -13.05 10.98 -31.97
N ASN A 302 -13.40 12.26 -32.13
CA ASN A 302 -13.93 12.82 -33.37
C ASN A 302 -13.68 14.35 -33.41
N PRO A 303 -12.97 14.92 -34.39
CA PRO A 303 -12.08 14.28 -35.37
C PRO A 303 -10.62 14.24 -34.89
N THR A 304 -10.31 14.77 -33.70
CA THR A 304 -8.93 14.93 -33.22
C THR A 304 -8.72 14.32 -31.83
N THR A 305 -7.55 13.73 -31.64
CA THR A 305 -7.04 13.21 -30.38
C THR A 305 -5.58 13.62 -30.18
N PHE A 306 -5.11 13.58 -28.94
CA PHE A 306 -3.75 13.87 -28.54
C PHE A 306 -3.15 12.66 -27.85
N ILE A 307 -1.94 12.31 -28.24
CA ILE A 307 -1.17 11.18 -27.71
C ILE A 307 0.05 11.76 -27.00
N SER A 308 0.05 11.66 -25.67
CA SER A 308 1.21 12.03 -24.85
C SER A 308 2.21 10.88 -24.81
N TYR A 309 3.50 11.20 -24.84
CA TYR A 309 4.58 10.22 -24.77
C TYR A 309 5.76 10.78 -23.97
N GLU A 310 6.51 9.87 -23.34
CA GLU A 310 7.76 10.13 -22.66
C GLU A 310 8.83 9.17 -23.19
N VAL A 311 10.01 9.69 -23.44
CA VAL A 311 11.11 9.03 -24.15
C VAL A 311 12.42 9.51 -23.52
N PRO A 312 13.34 8.61 -23.13
CA PRO A 312 14.64 9.01 -22.60
C PRO A 312 15.35 10.01 -23.52
N VAL A 313 15.88 11.11 -22.97
CA VAL A 313 16.52 12.19 -23.75
C VAL A 313 17.67 11.63 -24.59
N GLY A 314 17.75 12.03 -25.87
CA GLY A 314 18.85 11.62 -26.75
C GLY A 314 18.60 10.33 -27.53
N MET A 315 17.48 9.63 -27.31
CA MET A 315 17.12 8.40 -28.03
C MET A 315 16.33 8.70 -29.31
N GLN A 316 16.46 7.81 -30.31
CA GLN A 316 15.62 7.82 -31.50
C GLN A 316 14.37 6.96 -31.29
N PHE A 317 13.22 7.48 -31.72
CA PHE A 317 11.95 6.76 -31.65
C PHE A 317 11.03 7.14 -32.80
N THR A 318 10.02 6.30 -33.03
CA THR A 318 8.96 6.51 -34.02
C THR A 318 7.60 6.32 -33.34
N ILE A 319 6.62 7.16 -33.67
CA ILE A 319 5.22 6.94 -33.32
C ILE A 319 4.41 6.81 -34.60
N GLY A 320 3.73 5.68 -34.77
CA GLY A 320 2.89 5.38 -35.93
C GLY A 320 1.49 4.91 -35.54
N ILE A 321 0.52 5.13 -36.42
CA ILE A 321 -0.83 4.58 -36.35
C ILE A 321 -0.94 3.37 -37.27
N PHE A 322 -1.58 2.32 -36.80
CA PHE A 322 -1.76 1.04 -37.44
C PHE A 322 -3.25 0.67 -37.48
N ASP A 323 -3.70 0.05 -38.56
CA ASP A 323 -5.04 -0.54 -38.61
C ASP A 323 -5.10 -1.88 -37.83
N ILE A 324 -6.29 -2.48 -37.77
CA ILE A 324 -6.52 -3.77 -37.08
C ILE A 324 -5.71 -4.94 -37.65
N THR A 325 -5.20 -4.83 -38.88
CA THR A 325 -4.35 -5.86 -39.50
C THR A 325 -2.86 -5.66 -39.16
N GLY A 326 -2.53 -4.58 -38.44
CA GLY A 326 -1.16 -4.21 -38.11
C GLY A 326 -0.45 -3.46 -39.25
N LYS A 327 -1.16 -3.00 -40.27
CA LYS A 327 -0.59 -2.18 -41.34
C LYS A 327 -0.44 -0.74 -40.86
N LEU A 328 0.74 -0.15 -41.03
CA LEU A 328 1.01 1.26 -40.76
C LEU A 328 0.17 2.13 -41.72
N VAL A 329 -0.62 3.05 -41.17
CA VAL A 329 -1.49 3.96 -41.92
C VAL A 329 -1.11 5.43 -41.75
N LYS A 330 -0.43 5.81 -40.66
CA LYS A 330 0.04 7.19 -40.44
C LYS A 330 1.35 7.17 -39.66
N THR A 331 2.33 7.97 -40.06
CA THR A 331 3.50 8.27 -39.23
C THR A 331 3.30 9.61 -38.53
N LEU A 332 3.27 9.61 -37.20
CA LEU A 332 3.07 10.81 -36.40
C LEU A 332 4.41 11.47 -36.03
N ILE A 333 5.40 10.66 -35.68
CA ILE A 333 6.78 11.08 -35.38
C ILE A 333 7.74 10.06 -35.98
N SER A 334 8.82 10.52 -36.62
CA SER A 334 9.90 9.65 -37.12
C SER A 334 11.26 10.31 -36.86
N GLY A 335 12.14 9.62 -36.12
CA GLY A 335 13.58 9.93 -36.07
C GLY A 335 13.98 11.22 -35.33
N LYS A 336 13.16 11.71 -34.39
CA LYS A 336 13.56 12.86 -33.55
C LYS A 336 14.40 12.40 -32.37
N GLN A 337 15.51 13.11 -32.12
CA GLN A 337 16.24 13.04 -30.86
C GLN A 337 15.32 13.64 -29.77
N SER A 338 14.92 12.82 -28.82
CA SER A 338 13.90 13.10 -27.79
C SER A 338 14.30 14.19 -26.81
N VAL A 339 13.30 14.95 -26.33
CA VAL A 339 13.42 16.01 -25.31
C VAL A 339 12.82 15.60 -23.96
N GLY A 340 12.73 14.30 -23.67
CA GLY A 340 12.07 13.78 -22.48
C GLY A 340 10.59 13.52 -22.74
N GLN A 341 9.77 14.56 -22.91
CA GLN A 341 8.31 14.42 -23.02
C GLN A 341 7.75 15.15 -24.24
N GLY A 342 6.59 14.71 -24.75
CA GLY A 342 5.91 15.39 -25.84
C GLY A 342 4.46 14.94 -26.04
N ILE A 343 3.74 15.73 -26.85
CA ILE A 343 2.36 15.44 -27.25
C ILE A 343 2.30 15.48 -28.78
N VAL A 344 1.71 14.46 -29.38
CA VAL A 344 1.42 14.44 -30.81
C VAL A 344 -0.07 14.37 -31.09
N ARG A 345 -0.52 15.17 -32.05
CA ARG A 345 -1.91 15.22 -32.48
C ARG A 345 -2.15 14.22 -33.61
N TRP A 346 -3.26 13.51 -33.55
CA TRP A 346 -3.79 12.76 -34.70
C TRP A 346 -5.22 13.21 -35.00
N ASP A 347 -5.53 13.37 -36.28
CA ASP A 347 -6.78 13.93 -36.79
C ASP A 347 -7.61 12.91 -37.59
N GLY A 348 -7.33 11.62 -37.40
CA GLY A 348 -8.04 10.53 -38.07
C GLY A 348 -7.69 10.37 -39.55
N GLN A 349 -6.64 11.04 -40.06
CA GLN A 349 -6.19 10.89 -41.45
C GLN A 349 -5.01 9.92 -41.56
N ASN A 350 -4.81 9.35 -42.75
CA ASN A 350 -3.61 8.58 -43.11
C ASN A 350 -2.47 9.49 -43.62
N ASP A 351 -1.34 8.92 -44.05
CA ASP A 351 -0.22 9.70 -44.60
C ASP A 351 -0.57 10.49 -45.88
N ASP A 352 -1.54 10.01 -46.66
CA ASP A 352 -2.07 10.66 -47.88
C ASP A 352 -3.15 11.73 -47.59
N GLN A 353 -3.38 12.09 -46.33
CA GLN A 353 -4.42 13.05 -45.88
C GLN A 353 -5.86 12.57 -46.16
N ILE A 354 -6.07 11.27 -46.34
CA ILE A 354 -7.38 10.66 -46.51
C ILE A 354 -7.96 10.36 -45.13
N ILE A 355 -9.18 10.82 -44.88
CA ILE A 355 -9.94 10.53 -43.66
C ILE A 355 -10.21 9.03 -43.56
N LEU A 356 -9.81 8.43 -42.45
CA LEU A 356 -10.00 7.01 -42.17
C LEU A 356 -11.46 6.73 -41.70
N PRO A 357 -11.98 5.51 -41.94
CA PRO A 357 -13.30 5.13 -41.45
C PRO A 357 -13.35 5.06 -39.91
N SER A 358 -14.55 5.17 -39.32
CA SER A 358 -14.73 4.89 -37.89
C SER A 358 -14.33 3.45 -37.59
N GLY A 359 -13.63 3.24 -36.49
CA GLY A 359 -13.12 1.92 -36.15
C GLY A 359 -12.01 1.95 -35.12
N VAL A 360 -11.50 0.76 -34.81
CA VAL A 360 -10.37 0.57 -33.92
C VAL A 360 -9.07 0.70 -34.72
N TYR A 361 -8.15 1.49 -34.19
CA TYR A 361 -6.79 1.63 -34.64
C TYR A 361 -5.84 1.39 -33.46
N PHE A 362 -4.56 1.25 -33.76
CA PHE A 362 -3.51 1.13 -32.76
C PHE A 362 -2.45 2.18 -33.00
N TYR A 363 -1.97 2.82 -31.95
CA TYR A 363 -0.81 3.69 -32.04
C TYR A 363 0.33 3.05 -31.27
N ARG A 364 1.52 3.12 -31.84
CA ARG A 364 2.69 2.41 -31.34
C ARG A 364 3.87 3.36 -31.29
N LEU A 365 4.58 3.31 -30.17
CA LEU A 365 5.91 3.91 -30.01
C LEU A 365 6.94 2.79 -30.13
N SER A 366 7.93 2.97 -30.99
CA SER A 366 9.04 2.03 -31.19
C SER A 366 10.39 2.74 -31.15
N SER A 367 11.35 2.12 -30.46
CA SER A 367 12.79 2.45 -30.49
C SER A 367 13.60 1.17 -30.80
N ALA A 368 14.93 1.19 -30.66
CA ALA A 368 15.79 0.04 -30.97
C ALA A 368 15.41 -1.22 -30.17
N ASP A 369 15.21 -1.08 -28.85
CA ASP A 369 14.99 -2.20 -27.93
C ASP A 369 13.63 -2.13 -27.21
N PHE A 370 12.76 -1.19 -27.59
CA PHE A 370 11.47 -0.98 -26.92
C PHE A 370 10.33 -0.80 -27.91
N THR A 371 9.18 -1.40 -27.61
CA THR A 371 7.93 -1.17 -28.34
C THR A 371 6.74 -1.25 -27.40
N VAL A 372 5.90 -0.20 -27.42
CA VAL A 372 4.62 -0.16 -26.70
C VAL A 372 3.51 0.21 -27.68
N THR A 373 2.39 -0.51 -27.61
CA THR A 373 1.22 -0.30 -28.49
C THR A 373 -0.02 -0.08 -27.66
N ARG A 374 -0.85 0.90 -28.03
CA ARG A 374 -2.14 1.18 -27.39
C ARG A 374 -3.25 1.27 -28.42
N LYS A 375 -4.47 0.99 -27.96
CA LYS A 375 -5.69 1.00 -28.76
C LYS A 375 -6.30 2.40 -28.78
N ILE A 376 -6.81 2.82 -29.94
CA ILE A 376 -7.57 4.06 -30.09
C ILE A 376 -8.81 3.84 -30.98
N VAL A 377 -9.90 4.54 -30.70
CA VAL A 377 -11.19 4.39 -31.39
C VAL A 377 -11.55 5.71 -32.07
N LEU A 378 -11.62 5.71 -33.40
CA LEU A 378 -12.10 6.84 -34.20
C LEU A 378 -13.62 6.74 -34.38
N LEU A 379 -14.34 7.78 -33.97
CA LEU A 379 -15.78 7.96 -34.22
C LEU A 379 -16.01 9.04 -35.28
N LYS A 380 -17.13 8.93 -36.00
CA LYS A 380 -17.60 9.94 -36.95
C LYS A 380 -18.78 10.71 -36.38
#